data_AF-A0A9Q4DQT9-F1
#
_entry.id   AF-A0A9Q4DQT9-F1
#
_cell.length_a   1.000
_cell.length_b   1.000
_cell.length_c   1.000
_cell.angle_alpha   90.00
_cell.angle_beta   90.00
_cell.angle_gamma   90.00
#
_symmetry.space_group_name_H-M   'P 1'
#
loop_
_entity.id
_entity.type
_entity.pdbx_description
1 polymer ?
#
loop_
_entity_poly.entity_id
_entity_poly.type
_entity_poly.pdbx_seq_one_letter_code
_entity_poly.pdbx_strand_id
1 'polypeptide(L)'
;MDWLEFISTIIKSAIWPVILLVIVLILKKPVANIINAIAELKLESLQYGELKAQFNQGLAKVASELEASQSNETLEENNTDHQKVEVEEEQQKNSFSSITHFGSGMVIKMASEAPNLGVALSWARLVEELESTIIRLDIKPKEINLARDNAQKQMKYLVSNGYLENAYYEAFKELNYLKEIALNNNRKNGLTYLQYRQYSDLISKITSALRDLQK
;
A
#
# COMPACT_ATOMS: atom_id res chain seq x y z
N MET A 1 -73.37 32.69 -24.74
CA MET A 1 -71.91 32.59 -24.52
C MET A 1 -71.36 31.81 -25.68
N ASP A 2 -70.46 32.42 -26.44
CA ASP A 2 -69.94 31.81 -27.65
C ASP A 2 -68.98 30.68 -27.29
N TRP A 3 -69.20 29.50 -27.87
CA TRP A 3 -68.43 28.28 -27.63
C TRP A 3 -66.90 28.48 -27.79
N LEU A 4 -66.51 29.47 -28.60
CA LEU A 4 -65.13 29.88 -28.81
C LEU A 4 -64.51 30.61 -27.60
N GLU A 5 -65.30 31.38 -26.84
CA GLU A 5 -64.82 32.04 -25.61
C GLU A 5 -64.52 31.02 -24.51
N PHE A 6 -65.32 29.94 -24.44
CA PHE A 6 -65.10 28.87 -23.47
C PHE A 6 -63.76 28.14 -23.71
N ILE A 7 -63.47 27.81 -24.97
CA ILE A 7 -62.20 27.16 -25.36
C ILE A 7 -61.00 28.09 -25.10
N SER A 8 -61.13 29.39 -25.40
CA SER A 8 -60.08 30.39 -25.13
C SER A 8 -59.74 30.49 -23.63
N THR A 9 -60.76 30.40 -22.77
CA THR A 9 -60.57 30.48 -21.31
C THR A 9 -59.92 29.22 -20.73
N ILE A 10 -60.27 28.03 -21.26
CA ILE A 10 -59.63 26.76 -20.89
C ILE A 10 -58.15 26.76 -21.29
N ILE A 11 -57.84 27.21 -22.51
CA ILE A 11 -56.45 27.25 -23.01
C ILE A 11 -55.61 28.18 -22.12
N LYS A 12 -56.11 29.37 -21.77
CA LYS A 12 -55.39 30.32 -20.90
C LYS A 12 -55.06 29.75 -19.52
N SER A 13 -55.94 28.94 -18.93
CA SER A 13 -55.72 28.31 -17.63
C SER A 13 -54.82 27.06 -17.71
N ALA A 14 -54.92 26.30 -18.80
CA ALA A 14 -54.18 25.05 -18.99
C ALA A 14 -52.74 25.23 -19.48
N ILE A 15 -52.39 26.39 -20.04
CA ILE A 15 -51.04 26.68 -20.55
C ILE A 15 -49.96 26.55 -19.46
N TRP A 16 -50.22 27.06 -18.26
CA TRP A 16 -49.24 27.05 -17.16
C TRP A 16 -48.84 25.62 -16.73
N PRO A 17 -49.77 24.72 -16.39
CA PRO A 17 -49.41 23.35 -16.01
C PRO A 17 -48.75 22.59 -17.16
N VAL A 18 -49.12 22.83 -18.43
CA VAL A 18 -48.46 22.22 -19.59
C VAL A 18 -47.02 22.69 -19.72
N ILE A 19 -46.76 23.99 -19.58
CA ILE A 19 -45.39 24.55 -19.60
C ILE A 19 -44.54 23.93 -18.48
N LEU A 20 -45.09 23.83 -17.27
CA LEU A 20 -44.40 23.26 -16.12
C LEU A 20 -44.01 21.80 -16.38
N LEU A 21 -44.91 21.02 -16.97
CA LEU A 21 -44.69 19.62 -17.34
C LEU A 21 -43.58 19.47 -18.40
N VAL A 22 -43.58 20.36 -19.42
CA VAL A 22 -42.54 20.37 -20.47
C VAL A 22 -41.18 20.73 -19.90
N ILE A 23 -41.09 21.73 -19.00
CA ILE A 23 -39.84 22.09 -18.32
C ILE A 23 -39.29 20.91 -17.52
N VAL A 24 -40.14 20.23 -16.73
CA VAL A 24 -39.74 19.05 -15.95
C VAL A 24 -39.24 17.91 -16.87
N LEU A 25 -39.91 17.69 -18.01
CA LEU A 25 -39.49 16.69 -18.99
C LEU A 25 -38.13 16.99 -19.62
N ILE A 26 -37.86 18.26 -19.94
CA ILE A 26 -36.58 18.70 -20.50
C ILE A 26 -35.47 18.61 -19.45
N LEU A 27 -35.75 18.95 -18.18
CA LEU A 27 -34.76 18.93 -17.09
C LEU A 27 -34.43 17.52 -16.57
N LYS A 28 -35.30 16.52 -16.78
CA LYS A 28 -35.09 15.17 -16.22
C LYS A 28 -33.78 14.52 -16.71
N LYS A 29 -33.40 14.75 -17.97
CA LYS A 29 -32.15 14.22 -18.55
C LYS A 29 -30.89 14.91 -18.00
N PRO A 30 -30.73 16.25 -18.04
CA PRO A 30 -29.54 16.90 -17.50
C PRO A 30 -29.40 16.69 -15.98
N VAL A 31 -30.50 16.66 -15.23
CA VAL A 31 -30.46 16.40 -13.77
C VAL A 31 -29.96 14.99 -13.45
N ALA A 32 -30.43 13.97 -14.18
CA ALA A 32 -29.95 12.60 -13.99
C ALA A 32 -28.45 12.45 -14.29
N ASN A 33 -27.96 13.11 -15.35
CA ASN A 33 -26.54 13.09 -15.69
C ASN A 33 -25.67 13.77 -14.62
N ILE A 34 -26.13 14.89 -14.05
CA ILE A 34 -25.43 15.58 -12.96
C ILE A 34 -25.40 14.71 -11.69
N ILE A 35 -26.50 14.04 -11.35
CA ILE A 35 -26.56 13.15 -10.18
C ILE A 35 -25.58 11.98 -10.33
N ASN A 36 -25.53 11.35 -11.51
CA ASN A 36 -24.61 10.25 -11.78
C ASN A 36 -23.15 10.70 -11.75
N ALA A 37 -22.82 11.86 -12.34
CA ALA A 37 -21.47 12.41 -12.30
C ALA A 37 -21.02 12.76 -10.86
N ILE A 38 -21.92 13.30 -10.03
CA ILE A 38 -21.64 13.58 -8.62
C ILE A 38 -21.49 12.28 -7.82
N ALA A 39 -22.31 11.26 -8.11
CA ALA A 39 -22.22 9.96 -7.47
C ALA A 39 -20.88 9.27 -7.77
N GLU A 40 -20.43 9.29 -9.03
CA GLU A 40 -19.13 8.76 -9.44
C GLU A 40 -17.99 9.51 -8.73
N LEU A 41 -17.94 10.85 -8.79
CA LEU A 41 -16.90 11.63 -8.11
C LEU A 41 -16.87 11.42 -6.60
N LYS A 42 -18.03 11.27 -5.96
CA LYS A 42 -18.13 11.03 -4.52
C LYS A 42 -17.66 9.62 -4.14
N LEU A 43 -17.97 8.61 -4.95
CA LEU A 43 -17.52 7.24 -4.73
C LEU A 43 -16.00 7.11 -4.90
N GLU A 44 -15.42 7.77 -5.90
CA GLU A 44 -13.96 7.76 -6.12
C GLU A 44 -13.20 8.47 -5.00
N SER A 45 -13.71 9.62 -4.54
CA SER A 45 -13.08 10.38 -3.45
C SER A 45 -13.21 9.71 -2.08
N LEU A 46 -14.33 9.02 -1.80
CA LEU A 46 -14.52 8.26 -0.57
C LEU A 46 -13.62 7.02 -0.52
N GLN A 47 -13.59 6.20 -1.58
CA GLN A 47 -12.70 5.02 -1.64
C GLN A 47 -11.23 5.42 -1.52
N TYR A 48 -10.86 6.57 -2.08
CA TYR A 48 -9.52 7.13 -1.94
C TYR A 48 -9.19 7.57 -0.51
N GLY A 49 -10.09 8.33 0.12
CA GLY A 49 -9.92 8.78 1.50
C GLY A 49 -9.78 7.60 2.46
N GLU A 50 -10.59 6.57 2.24
CA GLU A 50 -10.55 5.33 3.01
C GLU A 50 -9.22 4.58 2.83
N LEU A 51 -8.71 4.46 1.61
CA LEU A 51 -7.43 3.80 1.36
C LEU A 51 -6.25 4.51 2.02
N LYS A 52 -6.20 5.85 1.91
CA LYS A 52 -5.15 6.63 2.58
C LYS A 52 -5.23 6.49 4.11
N ALA A 53 -6.44 6.48 4.65
CA ALA A 53 -6.66 6.26 6.07
C ALA A 53 -6.17 4.87 6.49
N GLN A 54 -6.55 3.82 5.76
CA GLN A 54 -6.10 2.44 6.01
C GLN A 54 -4.57 2.33 5.93
N PHE A 55 -3.94 2.95 4.92
CA PHE A 55 -2.49 2.91 4.78
C PHE A 55 -1.79 3.62 5.95
N ASN A 56 -2.23 4.83 6.31
CA ASN A 56 -1.65 5.59 7.41
C ASN A 56 -1.88 4.89 8.77
N GLN A 57 -3.06 4.30 8.97
CA GLN A 57 -3.36 3.52 10.16
C GLN A 57 -2.46 2.29 10.28
N GLY A 58 -2.25 1.57 9.18
CA GLY A 58 -1.31 0.45 9.14
C GLY A 58 0.13 0.89 9.45
N LEU A 59 0.60 2.01 8.87
CA LEU A 59 1.91 2.57 9.21
C LEU A 59 2.04 2.91 10.70
N ALA A 60 1.03 3.56 11.27
CA ALA A 60 1.02 3.92 12.69
C ALA A 60 1.00 2.69 13.60
N LYS A 61 0.26 1.64 13.21
CA LYS A 61 0.22 0.35 13.91
C LYS A 61 1.60 -0.31 13.93
N VAL A 62 2.25 -0.45 12.77
CA VAL A 62 3.59 -1.04 12.67
C VAL A 62 4.60 -0.25 13.50
N ALA A 63 4.56 1.08 13.42
CA ALA A 63 5.44 1.93 14.23
C ALA A 63 5.23 1.66 15.72
N SER A 64 3.98 1.66 16.20
CA SER A 64 3.68 1.42 17.61
C SER A 64 4.11 0.04 18.09
N GLU A 65 3.95 -1.00 17.27
CA GLU A 65 4.34 -2.38 17.62
C GLU A 65 5.86 -2.51 17.77
N LEU A 66 6.63 -1.89 16.86
CA LEU A 66 8.09 -1.94 16.91
C LEU A 66 8.69 -1.09 18.04
N GLU A 67 8.13 0.10 18.31
CA GLU A 67 8.60 0.96 19.41
C GLU A 67 8.32 0.33 20.79
N ALA A 68 7.18 -0.34 20.96
CA ALA A 68 6.85 -1.03 22.21
C ALA A 68 7.84 -2.15 22.54
N SER A 69 8.32 -2.86 21.53
CA SER A 69 9.36 -3.89 21.67
C SER A 69 10.71 -3.32 22.10
N GLN A 70 11.17 -2.23 21.48
CA GLN A 70 12.47 -1.62 21.77
C GLN A 70 12.59 -1.02 23.18
N SER A 71 11.48 -0.62 23.79
CA SER A 71 11.47 -0.04 25.14
C SER A 71 11.76 -1.04 26.29
N ASN A 72 11.83 -2.34 26.00
CA ASN A 72 12.06 -3.40 27.00
C ASN A 72 13.49 -3.95 27.03
N GLU A 73 14.37 -3.53 26.13
CA GLU A 73 15.77 -3.98 26.08
C GLU A 73 16.72 -2.77 26.15
N THR A 74 17.18 -2.44 27.35
CA THR A 74 18.39 -1.62 27.50
C THR A 74 19.19 -2.17 28.66
N LEU A 75 20.01 -3.19 28.40
CA LEU A 75 21.31 -3.39 29.04
C LEU A 75 22.24 -4.20 28.11
N GLU A 76 23.44 -3.63 27.95
CA GLU A 76 24.73 -4.25 27.59
C GLU A 76 25.26 -4.09 26.14
N GLU A 77 26.23 -3.16 26.09
CA GLU A 77 27.26 -2.90 25.08
C GLU A 77 28.08 -4.14 24.66
N ASN A 78 28.53 -4.21 23.40
CA ASN A 78 29.90 -3.77 23.02
C ASN A 78 30.32 -4.17 21.58
N ASN A 79 30.82 -3.16 20.86
CA ASN A 79 31.96 -3.12 19.92
C ASN A 79 32.44 -4.39 19.18
N THR A 80 32.56 -4.33 17.85
CA THR A 80 33.82 -4.20 17.06
C THR A 80 33.56 -4.44 15.55
N ASP A 81 34.57 -4.09 14.76
CA ASP A 81 34.63 -3.55 13.40
C ASP A 81 35.01 -4.56 12.27
N HIS A 82 34.83 -4.12 11.01
CA HIS A 82 35.44 -4.58 9.73
C HIS A 82 35.04 -5.99 9.20
N GLN A 83 34.93 -6.30 7.90
CA GLN A 83 35.20 -5.62 6.63
C GLN A 83 34.52 -6.37 5.46
N LYS A 84 34.48 -5.67 4.33
CA LYS A 84 33.87 -5.91 3.01
C LYS A 84 34.52 -7.07 2.21
N VAL A 85 33.72 -7.95 1.58
CA VAL A 85 34.14 -8.73 0.40
C VAL A 85 32.99 -8.82 -0.60
N GLU A 86 33.34 -8.56 -1.86
CA GLU A 86 32.57 -8.47 -3.08
C GLU A 86 33.04 -9.62 -3.99
N VAL A 87 32.15 -10.47 -4.51
CA VAL A 87 32.38 -11.26 -5.74
C VAL A 87 31.05 -11.54 -6.46
N GLU A 88 31.12 -11.41 -7.78
CA GLU A 88 30.14 -11.43 -8.87
C GLU A 88 29.63 -12.81 -9.32
N GLU A 89 28.39 -12.80 -9.87
CA GLU A 89 27.77 -13.53 -11.02
C GLU A 89 27.81 -15.09 -11.11
N GLU A 90 26.79 -15.83 -11.57
CA GLU A 90 26.05 -15.73 -12.85
C GLU A 90 24.61 -16.32 -12.86
N GLN A 91 23.71 -15.53 -13.45
CA GLN A 91 22.60 -15.75 -14.40
C GLN A 91 21.98 -17.15 -14.68
N GLN A 92 20.66 -17.29 -14.42
CA GLN A 92 19.57 -17.55 -15.41
C GLN A 92 18.24 -18.02 -14.76
N LYS A 93 17.29 -17.10 -14.50
CA LYS A 93 15.83 -17.27 -14.74
C LYS A 93 15.03 -16.01 -14.41
N ASN A 94 14.68 -15.31 -15.48
CA ASN A 94 13.97 -14.03 -15.59
C ASN A 94 12.48 -14.18 -15.17
N SER A 95 11.83 -13.25 -14.47
CA SER A 95 11.83 -11.78 -14.69
C SER A 95 11.67 -10.93 -13.40
N PHE A 96 11.86 -11.47 -12.20
CA PHE A 96 11.69 -10.69 -10.94
C PHE A 96 13.02 -10.32 -10.26
N SER A 97 14.11 -11.06 -10.52
CA SER A 97 15.42 -10.82 -9.89
C SER A 97 16.19 -9.62 -10.45
N SER A 98 15.83 -9.11 -11.63
CA SER A 98 16.47 -7.92 -12.20
C SER A 98 16.02 -6.60 -11.53
N ILE A 99 15.00 -6.67 -10.68
CA ILE A 99 14.40 -5.51 -10.01
C ILE A 99 15.04 -5.27 -8.62
N THR A 100 15.79 -6.23 -8.06
CA THR A 100 16.29 -6.14 -6.68
C THR A 100 17.63 -5.39 -6.52
N HIS A 101 18.39 -5.21 -7.61
CA HIS A 101 19.70 -4.52 -7.60
C HIS A 101 19.62 -2.98 -7.62
N PHE A 102 18.53 -2.37 -7.17
CA PHE A 102 18.47 -0.92 -7.04
C PHE A 102 19.09 -0.46 -5.72
N GLY A 103 20.14 0.37 -5.81
CA GLY A 103 20.68 1.09 -4.67
C GLY A 103 19.59 1.93 -3.99
N SER A 104 19.70 2.12 -2.67
CA SER A 104 18.71 2.88 -1.87
C SER A 104 18.36 4.24 -2.50
N GLY A 105 19.36 4.95 -3.04
CA GLY A 105 19.16 6.21 -3.75
C GLY A 105 18.34 6.11 -5.05
N MET A 106 18.36 4.98 -5.75
CA MET A 106 17.56 4.77 -6.96
C MET A 106 16.10 4.46 -6.63
N VAL A 107 15.85 3.70 -5.56
CA VAL A 107 14.48 3.45 -5.05
C VAL A 107 13.82 4.75 -4.62
N ILE A 108 14.55 5.64 -3.93
CA ILE A 108 14.04 6.95 -3.51
C ILE A 108 13.66 7.82 -4.73
N LYS A 109 14.51 7.86 -5.76
CA LYS A 109 14.23 8.60 -7.00
C LYS A 109 12.99 8.06 -7.71
N MET A 110 12.90 6.74 -7.88
CA MET A 110 11.72 6.10 -8.48
C MET A 110 10.46 6.35 -7.66
N ALA A 111 10.55 6.32 -6.33
CA ALA A 111 9.41 6.58 -5.46
C ALA A 111 8.94 8.04 -5.48
N SER A 112 9.82 8.99 -5.83
CA SER A 112 9.42 10.39 -5.99
C SER A 112 8.47 10.59 -7.20
N GLU A 113 8.58 9.73 -8.20
CA GLU A 113 7.76 9.75 -9.42
C GLU A 113 6.61 8.74 -9.35
N ALA A 114 6.85 7.57 -8.75
CA ALA A 114 5.91 6.47 -8.60
C ALA A 114 6.02 5.81 -7.21
N PRO A 115 5.36 6.37 -6.18
CA PRO A 115 5.44 5.89 -4.80
C PRO A 115 5.06 4.40 -4.62
N ASN A 116 4.06 3.92 -5.38
CA ASN A 116 3.66 2.50 -5.38
C ASN A 116 4.78 1.57 -5.84
N LEU A 117 5.56 2.00 -6.84
CA LEU A 117 6.74 1.25 -7.31
C LEU A 117 7.81 1.25 -6.20
N GLY A 118 8.02 2.38 -5.54
CA GLY A 118 8.88 2.47 -4.36
C GLY A 118 8.54 1.43 -3.29
N VAL A 119 7.25 1.27 -2.97
CA VAL A 119 6.76 0.24 -2.03
C VAL A 119 7.12 -1.17 -2.52
N ALA A 120 6.90 -1.47 -3.81
CA ALA A 120 7.24 -2.77 -4.39
C ALA A 120 8.73 -3.11 -4.24
N LEU A 121 9.59 -2.13 -4.57
CA LEU A 121 11.04 -2.27 -4.54
C LEU A 121 11.57 -2.42 -3.10
N SER A 122 11.10 -1.58 -2.18
CA SER A 122 11.51 -1.68 -0.78
C SER A 122 11.06 -3.02 -0.17
N TRP A 123 9.87 -3.51 -0.51
CA TRP A 123 9.41 -4.84 -0.08
C TRP A 123 10.28 -5.97 -0.63
N ALA A 124 10.59 -5.94 -1.94
CA ALA A 124 11.44 -6.95 -2.56
C ALA A 124 12.81 -7.04 -1.88
N ARG A 125 13.40 -5.88 -1.55
CA ARG A 125 14.66 -5.80 -0.81
C ARG A 125 14.57 -6.39 0.60
N LEU A 126 13.48 -6.17 1.31
CA LEU A 126 13.27 -6.78 2.64
C LEU A 126 13.22 -8.31 2.55
N VAL A 127 12.54 -8.84 1.54
CA VAL A 127 12.44 -10.29 1.32
C VAL A 127 13.80 -10.90 0.96
N GLU A 128 14.59 -10.21 0.14
CA GLU A 128 15.97 -10.62 -0.18
C GLU A 128 16.88 -10.63 1.04
N GLU A 129 16.78 -9.61 1.91
CA GLU A 129 17.52 -9.59 3.18
C GLU A 129 17.07 -10.73 4.10
N LEU A 130 15.76 -11.00 4.19
CA LEU A 130 15.23 -12.11 4.96
C LEU A 130 15.77 -13.47 4.46
N GLU A 131 15.76 -13.69 3.14
CA GLU A 131 16.35 -14.89 2.54
C GLU A 131 17.83 -15.00 2.89
N SER A 132 18.57 -13.88 2.80
CA SER A 132 19.97 -13.83 3.16
C SER A 132 20.19 -14.16 4.64
N THR A 133 19.35 -13.66 5.55
CA THR A 133 19.39 -14.01 6.99
C THR A 133 19.20 -15.50 7.22
N ILE A 134 18.21 -16.12 6.56
CA ILE A 134 17.96 -17.57 6.68
C ILE A 134 19.19 -18.36 6.25
N ILE A 135 19.83 -17.96 5.14
CA ILE A 135 21.08 -18.58 4.65
C ILE A 135 22.22 -18.37 5.66
N ARG A 136 22.37 -17.15 6.22
CA ARG A 136 23.43 -16.82 7.18
C ARG A 136 23.33 -17.60 8.49
N LEU A 137 22.11 -17.92 8.91
CA LEU A 137 21.85 -18.74 10.10
C LEU A 137 21.98 -20.25 9.85
N ASP A 138 22.44 -20.67 8.65
CA ASP A 138 22.53 -22.08 8.21
C ASP A 138 21.21 -22.85 8.36
N ILE A 139 20.08 -22.15 8.24
CA ILE A 139 18.75 -22.73 8.34
C ILE A 139 18.45 -23.45 7.03
N LYS A 140 18.40 -24.78 7.04
CA LYS A 140 18.22 -25.58 5.83
C LYS A 140 16.82 -25.39 5.23
N PRO A 141 16.69 -24.93 3.98
CA PRO A 141 15.39 -24.70 3.32
C PRO A 141 14.52 -25.95 3.12
N LYS A 142 15.06 -27.15 3.40
CA LYS A 142 14.32 -28.42 3.36
C LYS A 142 13.64 -28.77 4.68
N GLU A 143 14.13 -28.27 5.81
CA GLU A 143 13.61 -28.59 7.15
C GLU A 143 12.31 -27.84 7.46
N ILE A 144 12.19 -26.68 6.87
CA ILE A 144 11.03 -25.82 6.91
C ILE A 144 10.65 -25.74 5.45
N ASN A 145 9.39 -25.97 5.07
CA ASN A 145 8.94 -25.95 3.68
C ASN A 145 8.97 -24.49 3.12
N LEU A 146 10.18 -23.90 3.12
CA LEU A 146 10.61 -22.55 2.78
C LEU A 146 11.08 -22.58 1.34
N ALA A 147 10.18 -22.92 0.43
CA ALA A 147 10.34 -22.40 -0.91
C ALA A 147 10.57 -20.89 -0.79
N ARG A 148 11.43 -20.33 -1.66
CA ARG A 148 11.65 -18.89 -1.84
C ARG A 148 10.36 -18.06 -1.77
N ASP A 149 9.25 -18.66 -2.16
CA ASP A 149 7.91 -18.05 -2.24
C ASP A 149 7.16 -17.89 -0.90
N ASN A 150 7.78 -18.17 0.26
CA ASN A 150 7.08 -17.99 1.54
C ASN A 150 7.86 -17.21 2.60
N ALA A 151 8.11 -15.93 2.29
CA ALA A 151 8.71 -14.96 3.20
C ALA A 151 7.99 -14.87 4.56
N GLN A 152 6.66 -15.07 4.60
CA GLN A 152 5.91 -15.10 5.85
C GLN A 152 6.30 -16.29 6.73
N LYS A 153 6.48 -17.49 6.16
CA LYS A 153 6.97 -18.66 6.91
C LYS A 153 8.40 -18.46 7.41
N GLN A 154 9.26 -17.83 6.61
CA GLN A 154 10.62 -17.48 7.02
C GLN A 154 10.62 -16.54 8.23
N MET A 155 9.87 -15.43 8.16
CA MET A 155 9.76 -14.50 9.27
C MET A 155 9.15 -15.16 10.52
N LYS A 156 8.08 -15.96 10.33
CA LYS A 156 7.45 -16.71 11.43
C LYS A 156 8.43 -17.68 12.08
N TYR A 157 9.28 -18.33 11.30
CA TYR A 157 10.31 -19.23 11.82
C TYR A 157 11.31 -18.48 12.70
N LEU A 158 11.82 -17.33 12.25
CA LEU A 158 12.75 -16.52 13.04
C LEU A 158 12.16 -16.14 14.39
N VAL A 159 10.90 -15.71 14.40
CA VAL A 159 10.19 -15.38 15.65
C VAL A 159 9.94 -16.61 16.52
N SER A 160 9.48 -17.72 15.94
CA SER A 160 9.12 -18.92 16.70
C SER A 160 10.32 -19.59 17.37
N ASN A 161 11.52 -19.35 16.86
CA ASN A 161 12.79 -19.86 17.42
C ASN A 161 13.52 -18.82 18.27
N GLY A 162 12.90 -17.67 18.56
CA GLY A 162 13.45 -16.66 19.45
C GLY A 162 14.56 -15.78 18.84
N TYR A 163 14.77 -15.83 17.52
CA TYR A 163 15.69 -14.90 16.87
C TYR A 163 15.13 -13.48 16.84
N LEU A 164 13.81 -13.33 16.71
CA LEU A 164 13.13 -12.03 16.71
C LEU A 164 11.93 -12.06 17.63
N GLU A 165 11.56 -10.89 18.14
CA GLU A 165 10.31 -10.73 18.86
C GLU A 165 9.09 -10.87 17.94
N ASN A 166 7.94 -11.26 18.51
CA ASN A 166 6.69 -11.39 17.76
C ASN A 166 6.23 -10.08 17.09
N ALA A 167 6.62 -8.93 17.63
CA ALA A 167 6.34 -7.63 17.02
C ALA A 167 6.91 -7.52 15.60
N TYR A 168 8.08 -8.11 15.32
CA TYR A 168 8.67 -8.09 13.97
C TYR A 168 7.84 -8.90 12.96
N TYR A 169 7.23 -10.01 13.38
CA TYR A 169 6.35 -10.79 12.52
C TYR A 169 5.02 -10.07 12.24
N GLU A 170 4.43 -9.45 13.26
CA GLU A 170 3.21 -8.64 13.08
C GLU A 170 3.46 -7.43 12.18
N ALA A 171 4.56 -6.71 12.40
CA ALA A 171 5.04 -5.63 11.54
C ALA A 171 5.25 -6.09 10.09
N PHE A 172 5.91 -7.23 9.89
CA PHE A 172 6.14 -7.81 8.56
C PHE A 172 4.82 -8.14 7.83
N LYS A 173 3.88 -8.77 8.54
CA LYS A 173 2.56 -9.12 7.99
C LYS A 173 1.77 -7.87 7.58
N GLU A 174 1.78 -6.85 8.42
CA GLU A 174 1.09 -5.58 8.15
C GLU A 174 1.75 -4.83 6.97
N LEU A 175 3.08 -4.76 6.89
CA LEU A 175 3.78 -4.17 5.74
C LEU A 175 3.51 -4.92 4.43
N ASN A 176 3.31 -6.24 4.47
CA ASN A 176 2.88 -7.00 3.31
C ASN A 176 1.45 -6.61 2.89
N TYR A 177 0.54 -6.45 3.84
CA TYR A 177 -0.83 -5.99 3.56
C TYR A 177 -0.83 -4.58 2.94
N LEU A 178 -0.04 -3.66 3.48
CA LEU A 178 0.14 -2.31 2.92
C LEU A 178 0.70 -2.32 1.50
N LYS A 179 1.64 -3.23 1.21
CA LYS A 179 2.15 -3.46 -0.15
C LYS A 179 1.02 -3.91 -1.08
N GLU A 180 0.20 -4.88 -0.68
CA GLU A 180 -0.94 -5.32 -1.49
C GLU A 180 -1.93 -4.16 -1.76
N ILE A 181 -2.22 -3.32 -0.76
CA ILE A 181 -3.05 -2.11 -0.94
C ILE A 181 -2.42 -1.17 -1.98
N ALA A 182 -1.11 -0.92 -1.88
CA ALA A 182 -0.41 0.00 -2.78
C ALA A 182 -0.37 -0.52 -4.23
N LEU A 183 -0.21 -1.83 -4.43
CA LEU A 183 -0.07 -2.43 -5.76
C LEU A 183 -1.39 -2.72 -6.45
N ASN A 184 -2.45 -3.06 -5.71
CA ASN A 184 -3.75 -3.35 -6.30
C ASN A 184 -4.53 -2.08 -6.73
N ASN A 185 -3.98 -0.88 -6.47
CA ASN A 185 -4.61 0.37 -6.85
C ASN A 185 -3.90 1.06 -8.02
N ASN A 186 -4.41 0.85 -9.24
CA ASN A 186 -3.90 1.41 -10.50
C ASN A 186 -4.30 2.88 -10.77
N ARG A 187 -4.80 3.64 -9.79
CA ARG A 187 -5.37 4.99 -10.04
C ARG A 187 -4.32 6.11 -9.94
N LYS A 188 -4.47 7.13 -10.80
CA LYS A 188 -3.60 8.31 -10.97
C LYS A 188 -3.36 9.15 -9.70
N ASN A 189 -4.20 9.00 -8.68
CA ASN A 189 -4.05 9.67 -7.38
C ASN A 189 -3.61 8.65 -6.32
N GLY A 190 -2.46 8.02 -6.54
CA GLY A 190 -1.94 6.94 -5.69
C GLY A 190 -1.36 7.39 -4.34
N LEU A 191 -0.62 6.48 -3.72
CA LEU A 191 0.18 6.70 -2.52
C LEU A 191 1.03 7.98 -2.66
N THR A 192 1.21 8.76 -1.59
CA THR A 192 2.11 9.92 -1.63
C THR A 192 3.57 9.51 -1.36
N TYR A 193 4.52 10.33 -1.81
CA TYR A 193 5.94 10.13 -1.50
C TYR A 193 6.21 10.09 0.02
N LEU A 194 5.47 10.89 0.81
CA LEU A 194 5.60 10.88 2.28
C LEU A 194 5.19 9.54 2.88
N GLN A 195 4.08 8.96 2.40
CA GLN A 195 3.62 7.65 2.84
C GLN A 195 4.61 6.54 2.46
N TYR A 196 5.18 6.62 1.24
CA TYR A 196 6.29 5.75 0.85
C TYR A 196 7.49 5.89 1.80
N ARG A 197 7.89 7.12 2.14
CA ARG A 197 9.04 7.34 3.03
C ARG A 197 8.85 6.65 4.38
N GLN A 198 7.69 6.85 5.00
CA GLN A 198 7.33 6.19 6.26
C GLN A 198 7.35 4.66 6.13
N TYR A 199 6.79 4.13 5.04
CA TYR A 199 6.85 2.69 4.73
C TYR A 199 8.29 2.18 4.63
N SER A 200 9.15 2.91 3.91
CA SER A 200 10.56 2.57 3.72
C SER A 200 11.36 2.65 5.01
N ASP A 201 11.06 3.61 5.89
CA ASP A 201 11.70 3.74 7.20
C ASP A 201 11.37 2.53 8.08
N LEU A 202 10.12 2.07 8.08
CA LEU A 202 9.71 0.86 8.81
C LEU A 202 10.33 -0.41 8.25
N ILE A 203 10.40 -0.55 6.91
CA ILE A 203 11.15 -1.65 6.28
C ILE A 203 12.61 -1.64 6.72
N SER A 204 13.22 -0.45 6.79
CA SER A 204 14.62 -0.32 7.20
C SER A 204 14.83 -0.80 8.63
N LYS A 205 13.88 -0.55 9.56
CA LYS A 205 13.95 -1.08 10.93
C LYS A 205 13.98 -2.61 10.97
N ILE A 206 13.07 -3.28 10.24
CA ILE A 206 13.06 -4.75 10.18
C ILE A 206 14.34 -5.28 9.50
N THR A 207 14.78 -4.61 8.43
CA THR A 207 16.02 -4.97 7.71
C THR A 207 17.24 -4.88 8.63
N SER A 208 17.33 -3.84 9.47
CA SER A 208 18.41 -3.72 10.45
C SER A 208 18.36 -4.86 11.48
N ALA A 209 17.18 -5.13 12.06
CA ALA A 209 17.02 -6.23 13.00
C ALA A 209 17.45 -7.58 12.39
N LEU A 210 17.08 -7.85 11.14
CA LEU A 210 17.49 -9.05 10.40
C LEU A 210 19.01 -9.15 10.17
N ARG A 211 19.69 -8.01 10.04
CA ARG A 211 21.16 -7.94 9.90
C ARG A 211 21.87 -8.15 11.22
N ASP A 212 21.26 -7.74 12.32
CA ASP A 212 21.85 -7.83 13.65
C ASP A 212 21.82 -9.25 14.23
N LEU A 213 21.03 -10.18 13.68
CA LEU A 213 20.92 -11.59 14.10
C LEU A 213 22.20 -12.45 13.96
N GLN A 214 23.35 -11.84 13.70
CA GLN A 214 24.61 -12.55 13.48
C GLN A 214 25.82 -11.89 14.18
N LYS A 215 25.59 -10.94 15.09
CA LYS A 215 26.65 -10.48 16.01
C LYS A 215 26.63 -11.28 17.30
#